data_AF-A0AAN8X246-F1
#
_entry.id   AF-A0AAN8X246-F1
#
_cell.length_a   1.000
_cell.length_b   1.000
_cell.length_c   1.000
_cell.angle_alpha   90.00
_cell.angle_beta   90.00
_cell.angle_gamma   90.00
#
_symmetry.space_group_name_H-M   'P 1'
#
loop_
_entity.id
_entity.type
_entity.pdbx_description
1 polymer ?
#
loop_
_entity_poly.entity_id
_entity_poly.type
_entity_poly.pdbx_seq_one_letter_code
_entity_poly.pdbx_strand_id
1 'polypeptide(L)'
;MKTNIWIIAPFLAMCLMSVKSEREFGPKTKIPDDNLFKDPATFCEGCYALVHEMDKLLSKWAKEKGSMENHIDAALLAVCSTERLRSYVLSPPKMERLCKGIRAHYEEELAMAFLRSYGQKKQNVDKVFTDTCRKSIPACPSNIKPMSVVRQEQREKEADEKAAKEKNVNTEKKEKPKKDKKDKKNESKNKTKTNKKSKDELRALSVVLPQCAHSFLVFSIKSQQQLYPSLSLAIVTARLLGVYLDTGEGSSFVASLYHVAE
;
A
#
# COMPACT_ATOMS: atom_id res chain seq x y z
N MET A 1 29.00 60.89 -27.91
CA MET A 1 28.99 59.42 -28.09
C MET A 1 27.59 58.92 -27.77
N LYS A 2 26.83 58.48 -28.79
CA LYS A 2 25.44 57.99 -28.66
C LYS A 2 25.47 56.47 -28.76
N THR A 3 25.27 55.78 -27.64
CA THR A 3 25.22 54.31 -27.59
C THR A 3 23.81 53.81 -27.90
N ASN A 4 23.69 53.00 -28.95
CA ASN A 4 22.45 52.43 -29.46
C ASN A 4 21.95 51.31 -28.52
N ILE A 5 20.81 51.55 -27.85
CA ILE A 5 20.15 50.67 -26.87
C ILE A 5 19.14 49.68 -27.51
N TRP A 6 18.99 49.69 -28.84
CA TRP A 6 17.87 49.00 -29.51
C TRP A 6 18.06 47.51 -29.85
N ILE A 7 19.16 46.86 -29.43
CA ILE A 7 19.48 45.49 -29.90
C ILE A 7 19.10 44.39 -28.88
N ILE A 8 18.77 44.72 -27.63
CA ILE A 8 18.57 43.70 -26.58
C ILE A 8 17.09 43.29 -26.40
N ALA A 9 16.15 44.04 -26.98
CA ALA A 9 14.71 43.78 -26.81
C ALA A 9 14.15 42.45 -27.37
N PRO A 10 14.68 41.80 -28.43
CA PRO A 10 14.03 40.61 -28.97
C PRO A 10 14.39 39.31 -28.23
N PHE A 11 15.47 39.26 -27.45
CA PHE A 11 15.89 38.02 -26.76
C PHE A 11 15.09 37.72 -25.48
N LEU A 12 14.43 38.72 -24.89
CA LEU A 12 13.55 38.52 -23.72
C LEU A 12 12.15 38.01 -24.08
N ALA A 13 11.74 38.10 -25.35
CA ALA A 13 10.44 37.61 -25.81
C ALA A 13 10.43 36.11 -26.15
N MET A 14 11.60 35.47 -26.31
CA MET A 14 11.69 34.08 -26.78
C MET A 14 11.74 33.02 -25.66
N CYS A 15 11.85 33.41 -24.39
CA CYS A 15 11.83 32.49 -23.25
C CYS A 15 10.43 32.24 -22.64
N LEU A 16 9.38 32.89 -23.15
CA LEU A 16 7.99 32.72 -22.68
C LEU A 16 7.14 31.78 -23.54
N MET A 17 7.75 31.06 -24.49
CA MET A 17 7.09 29.90 -25.09
C MET A 17 7.14 28.75 -24.09
N SER A 18 6.22 28.88 -23.12
CA SER A 18 5.85 27.88 -22.14
C SER A 18 5.72 26.54 -22.85
N VAL A 19 6.65 25.64 -22.55
CA VAL A 19 6.52 24.21 -22.80
C VAL A 19 5.29 23.77 -22.00
N LYS A 20 4.13 23.89 -22.63
CA LYS A 20 2.91 23.19 -22.25
C LYS A 20 3.15 21.73 -22.63
N SER A 21 4.04 21.09 -21.87
CA SER A 21 4.16 19.64 -21.87
C SER A 21 2.86 19.17 -21.24
N GLU A 22 1.85 18.95 -22.08
CA GLU A 22 0.88 17.90 -21.85
C GLU A 22 1.71 16.62 -21.73
N ARG A 23 2.26 16.38 -20.53
CA ARG A 23 2.61 15.03 -20.14
C ARG A 23 1.30 14.31 -20.27
N GLU A 24 1.17 13.50 -21.31
CA GLU A 24 0.24 12.39 -21.33
C GLU A 24 0.61 11.55 -20.10
N PHE A 25 0.07 11.94 -18.93
CA PHE A 25 -0.15 11.08 -17.78
C PHE A 25 -1.24 10.11 -18.22
N GLY A 26 -0.86 9.30 -19.20
CA GLY A 26 -1.61 8.20 -19.73
C GLY A 26 -1.01 6.94 -19.11
N PRO A 27 -1.86 6.00 -18.71
CA PRO A 27 -1.41 4.79 -18.06
C PRO A 27 -0.48 4.00 -18.97
N LYS A 28 0.65 3.53 -18.42
CA LYS A 28 1.74 2.87 -19.17
C LYS A 28 1.36 1.50 -19.74
N THR A 29 0.26 0.92 -19.28
CA THR A 29 -0.20 -0.42 -19.67
C THR A 29 -1.66 -0.36 -20.08
N LYS A 30 -2.21 -1.35 -20.78
CA LYS A 30 -3.66 -1.44 -21.00
C LYS A 30 -4.31 -2.06 -19.76
N ILE A 31 -5.44 -1.52 -19.31
CA ILE A 31 -6.23 -2.18 -18.24
C ILE A 31 -6.59 -3.59 -18.75
N PRO A 32 -6.45 -4.64 -17.94
CA PRO A 32 -6.85 -5.98 -18.35
C PRO A 32 -8.33 -5.99 -18.78
N ASP A 33 -8.63 -6.65 -19.90
CA ASP A 33 -10.00 -6.73 -20.46
C ASP A 33 -10.90 -7.74 -19.71
N ASP A 34 -10.70 -7.85 -18.39
CA ASP A 34 -11.50 -8.72 -17.51
C ASP A 34 -12.80 -8.01 -17.13
N ASN A 35 -13.88 -8.77 -16.99
CA ASN A 35 -15.18 -8.27 -16.54
C ASN A 35 -15.11 -7.58 -15.17
N LEU A 36 -14.10 -7.93 -14.36
CA LEU A 36 -13.81 -7.27 -13.09
C LEU A 36 -13.51 -5.77 -13.23
N PHE A 37 -12.85 -5.34 -14.31
CA PHE A 37 -12.51 -3.93 -14.54
C PHE A 37 -13.61 -3.18 -15.29
N LYS A 38 -14.56 -3.90 -15.92
CA LYS A 38 -15.70 -3.32 -16.65
C LYS A 38 -16.84 -2.92 -15.72
N ASP A 39 -17.07 -3.68 -14.66
CA ASP A 39 -18.09 -3.33 -13.66
C ASP A 39 -17.59 -2.20 -12.74
N PRO A 40 -18.21 -1.01 -12.78
CA PRO A 40 -17.71 0.14 -12.03
C PRO A 40 -17.85 -0.04 -10.51
N ALA A 41 -18.80 -0.85 -10.03
CA ALA A 41 -18.92 -1.15 -8.60
C ALA A 41 -17.74 -2.03 -8.12
N THR A 42 -17.40 -3.07 -8.88
CA THR A 42 -16.26 -3.95 -8.63
C THR A 42 -14.93 -3.20 -8.74
N PHE A 43 -14.76 -2.35 -9.75
CA PHE A 43 -13.55 -1.55 -9.92
C PHE A 43 -13.38 -0.52 -8.78
N CYS A 44 -14.48 0.13 -8.38
CA CYS A 44 -14.49 1.05 -7.24
C CYS A 44 -14.13 0.35 -5.92
N GLU A 45 -14.67 -0.84 -5.67
CA GLU A 45 -14.32 -1.66 -4.49
C GLU A 45 -12.83 -2.01 -4.47
N GLY A 46 -12.26 -2.37 -5.64
CA GLY A 46 -10.82 -2.65 -5.77
C GLY A 46 -9.96 -1.45 -5.36
N CYS A 47 -10.29 -0.25 -5.85
CA CYS A 47 -9.55 0.97 -5.51
C CYS A 47 -9.73 1.35 -4.03
N TYR A 48 -10.95 1.24 -3.50
CA TYR A 48 -11.24 1.46 -2.08
C TYR A 48 -10.38 0.58 -1.18
N ALA A 49 -10.33 -0.73 -1.45
CA ALA A 49 -9.52 -1.66 -0.67
C ALA A 49 -8.02 -1.35 -0.75
N LEU A 50 -7.51 -1.04 -1.95
CA LEU A 50 -6.12 -0.66 -2.15
C LEU A 50 -5.77 0.57 -1.30
N VAL A 51 -6.60 1.63 -1.35
CA VAL A 51 -6.32 2.85 -0.59
C VAL A 51 -6.34 2.61 0.92
N HIS A 52 -7.33 1.89 1.44
CA HIS A 52 -7.43 1.59 2.87
C HIS A 52 -6.31 0.68 3.37
N GLU A 53 -5.88 -0.32 2.59
CA GLU A 53 -4.75 -1.17 2.99
C GLU A 53 -3.40 -0.45 2.89
N MET A 54 -3.23 0.42 1.90
CA MET A 54 -2.06 1.31 1.83
C MET A 54 -2.00 2.25 3.01
N ASP A 55 -3.12 2.88 3.39
CA ASP A 55 -3.16 3.78 4.54
C ASP A 55 -2.77 3.06 5.85
N LYS A 56 -3.24 1.83 6.05
CA LYS A 56 -2.85 1.00 7.21
C LYS A 56 -1.34 0.71 7.22
N LEU A 57 -0.76 0.41 6.05
CA LEU A 57 0.68 0.15 5.90
C LEU A 57 1.49 1.41 6.23
N LEU A 58 1.15 2.52 5.62
CA LEU A 58 1.87 3.79 5.78
C LEU A 58 1.69 4.37 7.19
N SER A 59 0.52 4.26 7.79
CA SER A 59 0.30 4.65 9.19
C SER A 59 1.15 3.85 10.18
N LYS A 60 1.46 2.59 9.86
CA LYS A 60 2.38 1.77 10.66
C LYS A 60 3.83 2.20 10.44
N TRP A 61 4.23 2.39 9.18
CA TRP A 61 5.60 2.73 8.79
C TRP A 61 5.97 4.19 9.01
N ALA A 62 5.01 5.09 9.22
CA ALA A 62 5.26 6.47 9.60
C ALA A 62 6.09 6.62 10.88
N LYS A 63 6.18 5.57 11.70
CA LYS A 63 7.01 5.51 12.92
C LYS A 63 8.41 4.91 12.66
N GLU A 64 8.61 4.28 11.51
CA GLU A 64 9.86 3.63 11.13
C GLU A 64 10.83 4.63 10.49
N LYS A 65 12.13 4.33 10.54
CA LYS A 65 13.15 5.17 9.89
C LYS A 65 13.07 4.97 8.37
N GLY A 66 13.15 6.06 7.61
CA GLY A 66 13.12 6.03 6.15
C GLY A 66 12.52 7.31 5.58
N SER A 67 12.62 7.50 4.27
CA SER A 67 11.85 8.54 3.60
C SER A 67 10.45 8.00 3.26
N MET A 68 9.47 8.90 3.22
CA MET A 68 8.07 8.53 2.97
C MET A 68 7.89 7.91 1.58
N GLU A 69 8.67 8.37 0.60
CA GLU A 69 8.70 7.84 -0.77
C GLU A 69 9.03 6.33 -0.77
N ASN A 70 10.08 5.92 -0.04
CA ASN A 70 10.46 4.51 0.07
C ASN A 70 9.37 3.67 0.75
N HIS A 71 8.66 4.24 1.73
CA HIS A 71 7.54 3.57 2.39
C HIS A 71 6.34 3.43 1.45
N ILE A 72 6.07 4.42 0.59
CA ILE A 72 5.02 4.36 -0.43
C ILE A 72 5.33 3.26 -1.45
N ASP A 73 6.56 3.21 -1.96
CA ASP A 73 6.98 2.18 -2.93
C ASP A 73 6.87 0.78 -2.32
N ALA A 74 7.37 0.59 -1.09
CA ALA A 74 7.23 -0.67 -0.37
C ALA A 74 5.75 -1.05 -0.12
N ALA A 75 4.90 -0.05 0.11
CA ALA A 75 3.48 -0.28 0.41
C ALA A 75 2.74 -0.71 -0.85
N LEU A 76 3.02 -0.07 -1.99
CA LEU A 76 2.50 -0.47 -3.30
C LEU A 76 2.88 -1.92 -3.63
N LEU A 77 4.10 -2.34 -3.31
CA LEU A 77 4.52 -3.72 -3.53
C LEU A 77 3.76 -4.73 -2.64
N ALA A 78 3.50 -4.38 -1.39
CA ALA A 78 2.92 -5.28 -0.38
C ALA A 78 1.38 -5.28 -0.29
N VAL A 79 0.72 -4.23 -0.78
CA VAL A 79 -0.73 -4.01 -0.55
C VAL A 79 -1.60 -5.11 -1.18
N CYS A 80 -1.22 -5.64 -2.33
CA CYS A 80 -2.02 -6.61 -3.09
C CYS A 80 -1.82 -8.07 -2.63
N SER A 81 -1.79 -8.32 -1.33
CA SER A 81 -1.71 -9.67 -0.75
C SER A 81 -3.09 -10.18 -0.34
N THR A 82 -3.33 -11.47 -0.55
CA THR A 82 -4.62 -12.13 -0.23
C THR A 82 -5.02 -11.99 1.23
N GLU A 83 -4.05 -12.05 2.15
CA GLU A 83 -4.29 -11.93 3.58
C GLU A 83 -4.90 -10.57 3.97
N ARG A 84 -4.43 -9.48 3.35
CA ARG A 84 -4.91 -8.12 3.58
C ARG A 84 -6.28 -7.89 2.99
N LEU A 85 -6.53 -8.52 1.84
CA LEU A 85 -7.76 -8.30 1.06
C LEU A 85 -8.93 -9.20 1.51
N ARG A 86 -8.75 -10.04 2.54
CA ARG A 86 -9.78 -10.98 3.00
C ARG A 86 -11.01 -10.33 3.65
N SER A 87 -10.90 -9.09 4.13
CA SER A 87 -11.98 -8.41 4.84
C SER A 87 -12.99 -7.73 3.92
N TYR A 88 -12.71 -7.66 2.61
CA TYR A 88 -13.53 -6.96 1.63
C TYR A 88 -14.62 -7.88 1.05
N VAL A 89 -15.53 -7.30 0.25
CA VAL A 89 -16.76 -8.00 -0.17
C VAL A 89 -16.49 -9.10 -1.19
N LEU A 90 -15.57 -8.88 -2.12
CA LEU A 90 -15.25 -9.86 -3.16
C LEU A 90 -14.34 -10.97 -2.62
N SER A 91 -14.34 -12.12 -3.30
CA SER A 91 -13.45 -13.22 -2.90
C SER A 91 -11.97 -12.79 -2.97
N PRO A 92 -11.10 -13.29 -2.07
CA PRO A 92 -9.70 -12.86 -2.01
C PRO A 92 -8.94 -12.94 -3.36
N PRO A 93 -9.12 -13.98 -4.20
CA PRO A 93 -8.48 -14.04 -5.51
C PRO A 93 -8.98 -12.95 -6.48
N LYS A 94 -10.26 -12.56 -6.41
CA LYS A 94 -10.80 -11.48 -7.24
C LYS A 94 -10.27 -10.13 -6.79
N MET A 95 -10.24 -9.88 -5.48
CA MET A 95 -9.66 -8.66 -4.92
C MET A 95 -8.17 -8.53 -5.25
N GLU A 96 -7.40 -9.61 -5.15
CA GLU A 96 -5.98 -9.61 -5.48
C GLU A 96 -5.74 -9.25 -6.95
N ARG A 97 -6.53 -9.83 -7.88
CA ARG A 97 -6.44 -9.49 -9.30
C ARG A 97 -6.78 -8.02 -9.57
N LEU A 98 -7.86 -7.51 -8.97
CA LEU A 98 -8.24 -6.10 -9.08
C LEU A 98 -7.14 -5.19 -8.57
N CYS A 99 -6.62 -5.47 -7.37
CA CYS A 99 -5.54 -4.69 -6.76
C CYS A 99 -4.30 -4.68 -7.65
N LYS A 100 -3.85 -5.84 -8.13
CA LYS A 100 -2.66 -5.94 -9.00
C LYS A 100 -2.88 -5.22 -10.33
N GLY A 101 -4.07 -5.32 -10.92
CA GLY A 101 -4.41 -4.63 -12.16
C GLY A 101 -4.45 -3.11 -12.00
N ILE A 102 -5.09 -2.60 -10.95
CA ILE A 102 -5.10 -1.17 -10.62
C ILE A 102 -3.68 -0.68 -10.38
N ARG A 103 -2.91 -1.39 -9.54
CA ARG A 103 -1.53 -1.02 -9.22
C ARG A 103 -0.66 -0.98 -10.49
N ALA A 104 -0.69 -2.02 -11.32
CA ALA A 104 0.17 -2.10 -12.50
C ALA A 104 -0.15 -1.03 -13.56
N HIS A 105 -1.35 -0.46 -13.51
CA HIS A 105 -1.82 0.52 -14.49
C HIS A 105 -1.72 1.96 -14.00
N TYR A 106 -1.93 2.17 -12.70
CA TYR A 106 -2.00 3.48 -12.06
C TYR A 106 -0.91 3.68 -10.99
N GLU A 107 0.24 3.00 -11.13
CA GLU A 107 1.28 3.02 -10.10
C GLU A 107 1.78 4.43 -9.78
N GLU A 108 1.98 5.25 -10.81
CA GLU A 108 2.48 6.62 -10.67
C GLU A 108 1.43 7.55 -10.07
N GLU A 109 0.17 7.44 -10.51
CA GLU A 109 -0.95 8.19 -9.98
C GLU A 109 -1.19 7.85 -8.51
N LEU A 110 -1.08 6.57 -8.15
CA LEU A 110 -1.14 6.11 -6.77
C LEU A 110 0.00 6.71 -5.95
N ALA A 111 1.26 6.52 -6.37
CA ALA A 111 2.42 7.02 -5.65
C ALA A 111 2.34 8.54 -5.42
N MET A 112 2.00 9.30 -6.47
CA MET A 112 1.84 10.75 -6.39
C MET A 112 0.67 11.19 -5.51
N ALA A 113 -0.47 10.49 -5.55
CA ALA A 113 -1.61 10.79 -4.70
C ALA A 113 -1.25 10.56 -3.22
N PHE A 114 -0.64 9.43 -2.90
CA PHE A 114 -0.19 9.11 -1.55
C PHE A 114 0.89 10.09 -1.07
N LEU A 115 1.86 10.45 -1.90
CA LEU A 115 2.89 11.40 -1.53
C LEU A 115 2.31 12.79 -1.18
N ARG A 116 1.33 13.27 -1.97
CA ARG A 116 0.62 14.53 -1.69
C ARG A 116 -0.20 14.46 -0.41
N SER A 117 -0.89 13.36 -0.17
CA SER A 117 -1.69 13.17 1.05
C SER A 117 -0.81 13.05 2.28
N TYR A 118 0.29 12.30 2.20
CA TYR A 118 1.18 12.04 3.32
C TYR A 118 2.16 13.19 3.62
N GLY A 119 2.35 14.11 2.67
CA GLY A 119 3.02 15.39 2.93
C GLY A 119 2.20 16.37 3.79
N GLN A 120 0.91 16.13 4.02
CA GLN A 120 0.05 16.99 4.85
C GLN A 120 0.01 16.53 6.32
N LYS A 121 -0.02 17.50 7.26
CA LYS A 121 0.02 17.23 8.71
C LYS A 121 -1.15 16.42 9.28
N LYS A 122 -2.31 16.39 8.61
CA LYS A 122 -3.48 15.64 9.03
C LYS A 122 -4.00 14.81 7.87
N GLN A 123 -4.01 13.51 8.07
CA GLN A 123 -4.42 12.56 7.06
C GLN A 123 -5.76 11.97 7.45
N ASN A 124 -6.66 11.91 6.47
CA ASN A 124 -7.93 11.25 6.60
C ASN A 124 -8.06 10.31 5.40
N VAL A 125 -8.26 9.03 5.68
CA VAL A 125 -8.35 7.98 4.66
C VAL A 125 -9.44 8.26 3.63
N ASP A 126 -10.56 8.86 4.04
CA ASP A 126 -11.65 9.23 3.14
C ASP A 126 -11.24 10.33 2.16
N LYS A 127 -10.37 11.24 2.60
CA LYS A 127 -9.79 12.28 1.75
C LYS A 127 -8.80 11.66 0.76
N VAL A 128 -7.92 10.76 1.22
CA VAL A 128 -6.99 10.02 0.36
C VAL A 128 -7.75 9.21 -0.68
N PHE A 129 -8.82 8.53 -0.27
CA PHE A 129 -9.70 7.79 -1.16
C PHE A 129 -10.36 8.70 -2.20
N THR A 130 -10.89 9.85 -1.79
CA THR A 130 -11.52 10.80 -2.71
C THR A 130 -10.52 11.35 -3.72
N ASP A 131 -9.34 11.77 -3.27
CA ASP A 131 -8.30 12.33 -4.13
C ASP A 131 -7.73 11.25 -5.09
N THR A 132 -7.57 10.02 -4.61
CA THR A 132 -6.97 8.93 -5.39
C THR A 132 -7.99 8.26 -6.31
N CYS A 133 -9.06 7.69 -5.75
CA CYS A 133 -9.99 6.82 -6.50
C CYS A 133 -11.04 7.59 -7.31
N ARG A 134 -11.35 8.85 -6.95
CA ARG A 134 -12.33 9.65 -7.70
C ARG A 134 -11.69 10.64 -8.66
N LYS A 135 -10.58 11.27 -8.27
CA LYS A 135 -9.93 12.32 -9.10
C LYS A 135 -8.78 11.78 -9.95
N SER A 136 -7.90 10.96 -9.39
CA SER A 136 -6.69 10.51 -10.10
C SER A 136 -6.88 9.24 -10.95
N ILE A 137 -7.61 8.23 -10.47
CA ILE A 137 -7.75 6.90 -11.11
C ILE A 137 -9.11 6.70 -11.82
N PRO A 138 -9.99 7.71 -11.79
CA PRO A 138 -11.45 7.58 -11.95
C PRO A 138 -12.14 6.21 -11.65
N ALA A 139 -11.64 5.41 -10.70
CA ALA A 139 -12.22 4.10 -10.39
C ALA A 139 -13.58 4.16 -9.69
N CYS A 140 -13.84 5.23 -8.94
CA CYS A 140 -15.08 5.43 -8.19
C CYS A 140 -15.78 6.71 -8.66
N PRO A 141 -16.72 6.61 -9.61
CA PRO A 141 -17.64 7.70 -9.93
C PRO A 141 -18.39 8.18 -8.69
N SER A 142 -18.73 9.46 -8.61
CA SER A 142 -19.37 10.08 -7.42
C SER A 142 -20.71 9.44 -7.02
N ASN A 143 -21.41 8.82 -7.97
CA ASN A 143 -22.67 8.12 -7.79
C ASN A 143 -22.52 6.65 -7.33
N ILE A 144 -21.30 6.13 -7.25
CA ILE A 144 -21.03 4.74 -6.89
C ILE A 144 -20.34 4.70 -5.52
N LYS A 145 -20.94 3.96 -4.60
CA LYS A 145 -20.35 3.66 -3.29
C LYS A 145 -19.59 2.34 -3.35
N PRO A 146 -18.44 2.21 -2.67
CA PRO A 146 -17.77 0.92 -2.50
C PRO A 146 -18.71 -0.09 -1.85
N MET A 147 -18.67 -1.34 -2.31
CA MET A 147 -19.52 -2.42 -1.80
C MET A 147 -19.28 -2.69 -0.32
N SER A 148 -18.04 -2.56 0.17
CA SER A 148 -17.71 -2.68 1.59
C SER A 148 -18.46 -1.66 2.45
N VAL A 149 -18.54 -0.41 1.99
CA VAL A 149 -19.27 0.66 2.69
C VAL A 149 -20.77 0.38 2.67
N VAL A 150 -21.33 0.00 1.52
CA VAL A 150 -22.76 -0.36 1.41
C VAL A 150 -23.12 -1.52 2.34
N ARG A 151 -22.27 -2.55 2.40
CA ARG A 151 -22.47 -3.71 3.27
C ARG A 151 -22.42 -3.32 4.76
N GLN A 152 -21.56 -2.38 5.12
CA GLN A 152 -21.48 -1.89 6.50
C GLN A 152 -22.73 -1.07 6.86
N GLU A 153 -23.14 -0.13 6.00
CA GLU A 153 -24.37 0.67 6.20
C GLU A 153 -25.61 -0.23 6.36
N GLN A 154 -25.69 -1.34 5.61
CA GLN A 154 -26.78 -2.32 5.75
C GLN A 154 -26.78 -3.02 7.11
N ARG A 155 -25.60 -3.46 7.58
CA ARG A 155 -25.47 -4.13 8.90
C ARG A 155 -25.83 -3.21 10.06
N GLU A 156 -25.45 -1.94 9.96
CA GLU A 156 -25.78 -0.93 10.99
C GLU A 156 -27.30 -0.72 11.05
N LYS A 157 -27.97 -0.57 9.90
CA LYS A 157 -29.44 -0.46 9.83
C LYS A 157 -30.15 -1.68 10.41
N GLU A 158 -29.71 -2.89 10.06
CA GLU A 158 -30.28 -4.12 10.61
C GLU A 158 -30.07 -4.25 12.12
N ALA A 159 -28.95 -3.77 12.66
CA ALA A 159 -28.67 -3.77 14.08
C ALA A 159 -29.59 -2.78 14.82
N ASP A 160 -29.79 -1.59 14.27
CA ASP A 160 -30.68 -0.56 14.83
C ASP A 160 -32.15 -1.02 14.83
N GLU A 161 -32.61 -1.68 13.75
CA GLU A 161 -33.95 -2.24 13.68
C GLU A 161 -34.19 -3.36 14.71
N LYS A 162 -33.19 -4.21 14.95
CA LYS A 162 -33.26 -5.26 15.99
C LYS A 162 -33.29 -4.64 17.39
N ALA A 163 -32.44 -3.66 17.66
CA ALA A 163 -32.40 -2.95 18.93
C ALA A 163 -33.73 -2.21 19.22
N ALA A 164 -34.37 -1.64 18.19
CA ALA A 164 -35.68 -1.01 18.33
C ALA A 164 -36.80 -2.01 18.65
N LYS A 165 -36.77 -3.21 18.04
CA LYS A 165 -37.75 -4.28 18.29
C LYS A 165 -37.62 -4.86 19.72
N GLU A 166 -36.41 -5.05 20.23
CA GLU A 166 -36.19 -5.56 21.60
C GLU A 166 -36.66 -4.56 22.68
N LYS A 167 -36.56 -3.26 22.45
CA LYS A 167 -37.05 -2.23 23.39
C LYS A 167 -38.58 -2.20 23.48
N ASN A 168 -39.30 -2.54 22.42
CA ASN A 168 -40.77 -2.56 22.43
C ASN A 168 -41.36 -3.81 23.11
N VAL A 169 -40.68 -4.96 23.04
CA VAL A 169 -41.18 -6.22 23.66
C VAL A 169 -41.06 -6.21 25.19
N ASN A 170 -40.15 -5.41 25.76
CA ASN A 170 -39.95 -5.37 27.21
C ASN A 170 -40.92 -4.42 27.96
N THR A 171 -41.71 -3.62 27.22
CA THR A 171 -42.70 -2.69 27.80
C THR A 171 -44.08 -3.34 27.97
N GLU A 172 -44.39 -4.43 27.25
CA GLU A 172 -45.69 -5.12 27.34
C GLU A 172 -45.73 -6.29 28.34
N LYS A 173 -44.60 -6.68 28.96
CA LYS A 173 -44.54 -7.85 29.87
C LYS A 173 -44.49 -7.51 31.36
N LYS A 174 -45.01 -6.34 31.75
CA LYS A 174 -45.06 -5.89 33.14
C LYS A 174 -46.48 -5.65 33.66
N GLU A 175 -47.40 -6.57 33.41
CA GLU A 175 -48.63 -6.67 34.20
C GLU A 175 -49.20 -8.11 34.15
N LYS A 176 -48.74 -8.97 35.06
CA LYS A 176 -49.58 -10.05 35.62
C LYS A 176 -49.12 -10.38 37.04
N PRO A 177 -50.04 -10.54 38.01
CA PRO A 177 -49.71 -10.63 39.43
C PRO A 177 -49.25 -12.04 39.84
N LYS A 178 -48.40 -12.07 40.88
CA LYS A 178 -47.98 -13.26 41.63
C LYS A 178 -49.18 -14.02 42.22
N LYS A 179 -49.16 -15.35 42.14
CA LYS A 179 -49.76 -16.22 43.16
C LYS A 179 -48.96 -17.53 43.30
N ASP A 180 -48.68 -17.86 44.54
CA ASP A 180 -47.83 -18.94 45.04
C ASP A 180 -48.36 -20.36 44.73
N LYS A 181 -47.45 -21.36 44.59
CA LYS A 181 -47.16 -22.40 45.61
C LYS A 181 -46.54 -23.69 45.02
N LYS A 182 -45.45 -24.12 45.69
CA LYS A 182 -45.19 -25.46 46.28
C LYS A 182 -44.56 -26.59 45.44
N ASP A 183 -43.32 -26.88 45.81
CA ASP A 183 -42.57 -28.15 45.96
C ASP A 183 -43.05 -29.41 45.22
N LYS A 184 -42.15 -29.98 44.40
CA LYS A 184 -41.83 -31.41 44.49
C LYS A 184 -40.45 -31.78 43.92
N LYS A 185 -39.62 -32.23 44.85
CA LYS A 185 -38.48 -33.15 44.73
C LYS A 185 -38.69 -34.22 43.64
N ASN A 186 -37.74 -34.37 42.73
CA ASN A 186 -37.28 -35.71 42.31
C ASN A 186 -35.88 -35.70 41.71
N GLU A 187 -35.11 -36.64 42.24
CA GLU A 187 -33.78 -37.10 41.94
C GLU A 187 -33.78 -37.95 40.66
N SER A 188 -32.83 -37.73 39.75
CA SER A 188 -32.32 -38.82 38.91
C SER A 188 -30.96 -38.48 38.29
N LYS A 189 -30.04 -39.40 38.54
CA LYS A 189 -28.69 -39.55 38.00
C LYS A 189 -28.71 -39.74 36.48
N ASN A 190 -27.77 -39.12 35.74
CA ASN A 190 -26.89 -39.92 34.89
C ASN A 190 -25.60 -39.21 34.44
N LYS A 191 -24.49 -39.82 34.88
CA LYS A 191 -23.19 -40.08 34.21
C LYS A 191 -22.84 -39.22 32.98
N THR A 192 -21.81 -38.37 33.08
CA THR A 192 -20.39 -38.68 32.78
C THR A 192 -20.11 -39.00 31.30
N LYS A 193 -19.41 -38.09 30.61
CA LYS A 193 -18.12 -38.38 29.97
C LYS A 193 -17.36 -37.11 29.62
N THR A 194 -16.42 -36.81 30.49
CA THR A 194 -15.15 -36.15 30.22
C THR A 194 -14.48 -36.79 29.00
N ASN A 195 -13.98 -36.00 28.07
CA ASN A 195 -12.76 -36.38 27.36
C ASN A 195 -11.80 -35.20 27.32
N LYS A 196 -10.67 -35.42 27.98
CA LYS A 196 -9.54 -34.51 28.17
C LYS A 196 -8.33 -35.30 27.64
N LYS A 197 -7.85 -34.98 26.45
CA LYS A 197 -6.55 -35.41 25.88
C LYS A 197 -6.40 -34.64 24.56
N SER A 198 -5.30 -33.99 24.23
CA SER A 198 -3.94 -34.06 24.77
C SER A 198 -3.22 -32.74 24.48
N LYS A 199 -2.38 -32.38 25.44
CA LYS A 199 -1.32 -31.39 25.40
C LYS A 199 -0.04 -32.11 24.91
N ASP A 200 0.87 -31.35 24.31
CA ASP A 200 2.30 -31.64 24.13
C ASP A 200 2.73 -32.64 23.04
N GLU A 201 3.04 -32.11 21.85
CA GLU A 201 4.31 -32.35 21.13
C GLU A 201 4.64 -31.04 20.38
N LEU A 202 5.54 -30.18 20.87
CA LEU A 202 7.00 -30.28 20.93
C LEU A 202 7.67 -30.23 19.54
N ARG A 203 8.18 -29.03 19.23
CA ARG A 203 9.48 -28.73 18.62
C ARG A 203 9.96 -29.64 17.49
N ALA A 204 9.93 -29.12 16.27
CA ALA A 204 11.10 -29.04 15.38
C ALA A 204 10.72 -28.45 14.02
N LEU A 205 10.68 -27.12 13.91
CA LEU A 205 11.04 -26.45 12.65
C LEU A 205 11.97 -25.30 12.99
N SER A 206 13.19 -25.71 13.27
CA SER A 206 14.40 -24.94 13.06
C SER A 206 14.43 -24.37 11.65
N VAL A 207 14.68 -23.06 11.57
CA VAL A 207 15.67 -22.46 10.68
C VAL A 207 15.67 -22.98 9.24
N VAL A 208 14.86 -22.36 8.38
CA VAL A 208 15.28 -22.11 7.00
C VAL A 208 15.00 -20.63 6.71
N LEU A 209 15.99 -19.80 7.07
CA LEU A 209 16.18 -18.49 6.48
C LEU A 209 16.38 -18.69 4.97
N PRO A 210 15.54 -18.14 4.08
CA PRO A 210 15.94 -17.97 2.70
C PRO A 210 17.01 -16.89 2.67
N GLN A 211 18.22 -17.27 2.26
CA GLN A 211 19.31 -16.40 1.84
C GLN A 211 18.93 -15.57 0.59
N CYS A 212 17.88 -14.74 0.68
CA CYS A 212 17.45 -13.86 -0.41
C CYS A 212 17.90 -12.41 -0.21
N ALA A 213 18.97 -12.19 0.59
CA ALA A 213 19.53 -10.85 0.81
C ALA A 213 20.71 -10.51 -0.12
N HIS A 214 21.21 -11.43 -0.95
CA HIS A 214 22.37 -11.16 -1.83
C HIS A 214 22.02 -10.94 -3.31
N SER A 215 20.80 -11.22 -3.75
CA SER A 215 20.41 -11.01 -5.17
C SER A 215 19.78 -9.64 -5.45
N PHE A 216 19.32 -8.91 -4.43
CA PHE A 216 18.71 -7.59 -4.65
C PHE A 216 19.72 -6.47 -4.90
N LEU A 217 20.96 -6.60 -4.43
CA LEU A 217 22.01 -5.59 -4.70
C LEU A 217 22.58 -5.66 -6.13
N VAL A 218 22.41 -6.77 -6.85
CA VAL A 218 22.89 -6.89 -8.25
C VAL A 218 21.86 -6.37 -9.25
N PHE A 219 20.56 -6.35 -8.90
CA PHE A 219 19.52 -5.87 -9.82
C PHE A 219 19.36 -4.34 -9.85
N SER A 220 19.72 -3.63 -8.77
CA SER A 220 19.68 -2.15 -8.74
C SER A 220 20.77 -1.47 -9.57
N ILE A 221 21.89 -2.15 -9.87
CA ILE A 221 22.97 -1.54 -10.69
C ILE A 221 22.63 -1.63 -12.18
N LYS A 222 21.91 -2.67 -12.61
CA LYS A 222 21.63 -2.89 -14.04
C LYS A 222 20.49 -2.03 -14.59
N SER A 223 19.63 -1.46 -13.73
CA SER A 223 18.51 -0.61 -14.16
C SER A 223 18.83 0.89 -14.23
N GLN A 224 20.02 1.33 -13.82
CA GLN A 224 20.47 2.74 -13.99
C GLN A 224 21.27 2.94 -15.29
N GLN A 225 21.65 1.86 -15.99
CA GLN A 225 22.49 1.94 -17.18
C GLN A 225 21.73 2.28 -18.49
N GLN A 226 20.40 2.25 -18.48
CA GLN A 226 19.62 2.59 -19.68
C GLN A 226 19.22 4.07 -19.78
N LEU A 227 19.46 4.90 -18.76
CA LEU A 227 19.04 6.30 -18.79
C LEU A 227 20.17 7.31 -19.08
N TYR A 228 21.44 6.95 -18.95
CA TYR A 228 22.57 7.86 -19.23
C TYR A 228 23.85 7.11 -19.67
N PRO A 229 24.07 6.84 -20.97
CA PRO A 229 25.29 6.16 -21.43
C PRO A 229 26.55 7.04 -21.44
N SER A 230 26.44 8.35 -21.17
CA SER A 230 27.56 9.31 -21.35
C SER A 230 28.08 9.98 -20.07
N LEU A 231 27.50 9.72 -18.90
CA LEU A 231 27.97 10.32 -17.65
C LEU A 231 28.38 9.25 -16.63
N SER A 232 29.68 9.28 -16.31
CA SER A 232 30.29 8.77 -15.06
C SER A 232 30.70 7.30 -14.98
N LEU A 233 31.67 6.89 -15.81
CA LEU A 233 32.62 5.85 -15.37
C LEU A 233 33.69 6.40 -14.41
N ALA A 234 33.93 7.73 -14.38
CA ALA A 234 34.99 8.35 -13.58
C ALA A 234 34.65 8.56 -12.09
N ILE A 235 33.37 8.63 -11.71
CA ILE A 235 32.97 8.91 -10.32
C ILE A 235 32.87 7.62 -9.48
N VAL A 236 32.58 6.47 -10.12
CA VAL A 236 32.44 5.19 -9.41
C VAL A 236 33.79 4.61 -9.01
N THR A 237 34.86 4.83 -9.78
CA THR A 237 36.22 4.42 -9.42
C THR A 237 36.81 5.25 -8.27
N ALA A 238 36.46 6.55 -8.17
CA ALA A 238 36.96 7.41 -7.09
C ALA A 238 36.38 7.04 -5.70
N ARG A 239 35.16 6.50 -5.63
CA ARG A 239 34.56 6.06 -4.35
C ARG A 239 35.02 4.68 -3.87
N LEU A 240 35.51 3.82 -4.76
CA LEU A 240 36.06 2.52 -4.37
C LEU A 240 37.51 2.62 -3.85
N LEU A 241 38.29 3.59 -4.31
CA LEU A 241 39.66 3.82 -3.80
C LEU A 241 39.69 4.59 -2.47
N GLY A 242 38.65 5.38 -2.15
CA GLY A 242 38.59 6.15 -0.91
C GLY A 242 38.21 5.36 0.35
N VAL A 243 37.71 4.13 0.22
CA VAL A 243 37.30 3.29 1.38
C VAL A 243 38.41 2.33 1.81
N TYR A 244 39.49 2.20 1.03
CA TYR A 244 40.57 1.23 1.30
C TYR A 244 41.79 1.79 2.03
N LEU A 245 41.78 3.05 2.46
CA LEU A 245 42.93 3.73 3.08
C LEU A 245 42.78 4.08 4.57
N ASP A 246 41.81 3.48 5.28
CA ASP A 246 41.61 3.75 6.71
C ASP A 246 41.56 2.46 7.57
N THR A 247 42.38 1.47 7.20
CA THR A 247 42.82 0.43 8.13
C THR A 247 44.33 0.51 8.22
N GLY A 248 44.79 1.30 9.18
CA GLY A 248 46.20 1.37 9.54
C GLY A 248 46.64 0.05 10.16
N GLU A 249 47.40 -0.73 9.39
CA GLU A 249 48.41 -1.64 9.91
C GLU A 249 49.56 -1.67 8.89
N GLY A 250 50.77 -1.37 9.38
CA GLY A 250 51.95 -1.22 8.57
C GLY A 250 52.39 -2.54 7.93
N SER A 251 53.00 -2.43 6.76
CA SER A 251 54.18 -3.22 6.38
C SER A 251 54.54 -2.86 4.95
N SER A 252 55.72 -2.28 4.81
CA SER A 252 56.60 -2.30 3.65
C SER A 252 56.28 -3.43 2.66
N PHE A 253 55.72 -3.10 1.49
CA PHE A 253 55.91 -3.92 0.30
C PHE A 253 56.36 -3.06 -0.86
N VAL A 254 57.54 -3.45 -1.32
CA VAL A 254 58.40 -2.85 -2.31
C VAL A 254 57.74 -2.85 -3.68
N ALA A 255 58.08 -1.81 -4.45
CA ALA A 255 57.99 -1.68 -5.89
C ALA A 255 58.08 -2.99 -6.69
N SER A 256 57.28 -3.11 -7.77
CA SER A 256 57.76 -3.52 -9.09
C SER A 256 56.66 -3.46 -10.16
N LEU A 257 57.08 -3.37 -11.43
CA LEU A 257 56.33 -3.41 -12.71
C LEU A 257 55.75 -2.04 -13.12
N TYR A 258 56.52 -1.13 -13.74
CA TYR A 258 57.16 -1.22 -15.07
C TYR A 258 56.23 -1.73 -16.19
N HIS A 259 55.85 -0.78 -17.06
CA HIS A 259 55.87 -0.78 -18.54
C HIS A 259 55.24 -1.91 -19.37
N VAL A 260 54.89 -1.51 -20.61
CA VAL A 260 54.47 -2.26 -21.82
C VAL A 260 52.94 -2.27 -21.97
N ALA A 261 52.30 -1.83 -23.05
CA ALA A 261 52.71 -1.48 -24.42
C ALA A 261 51.76 -0.41 -25.02
N GLU A 262 52.28 0.21 -26.08
CA GLU A 262 51.65 0.89 -27.24
C GLU A 262 50.13 1.07 -27.29
#